data_AF-A0A497D6I8-F1
#
_entry.id   AF-A0A497D6I8-F1
#
_cell.length_a   1.000
_cell.length_b   1.000
_cell.length_c   1.000
_cell.angle_alpha   90.00
_cell.angle_beta   90.00
_cell.angle_gamma   90.00
#
_symmetry.space_group_name_H-M   'P 1'
#
loop_
_entity.id
_entity.type
_entity.pdbx_description
1 polymer ?
#
loop_
_entity_poly.entity_id
_entity_poly.type
_entity_poly.pdbx_seq_one_letter_code
_entity_poly.pdbx_strand_id
1 'polypeptide(L)'
;VYPLNGICVHNKTTSIDANAQLALDILQALGLRYSKAEFVACPSCGRSCFDIQDHLEKVRKKTAQLKGLKIAVMGCIVNGPGEMAGADYGYVGSGKGIIDLYKGTLLVRKNLDESLAVDALIELIKENGDWQEEK
;
A
#
# COMPACT_ATOMS: atom_id res chain seq x y z
N VAL A 1 -31.16 -12.83 -10.71
CA VAL A 1 -29.86 -13.12 -11.37
C VAL A 1 -28.79 -12.53 -10.48
N TYR A 2 -28.14 -13.35 -9.66
CA TYR A 2 -27.02 -12.89 -8.83
C TYR A 2 -25.94 -12.31 -9.76
N PRO A 3 -25.37 -11.12 -9.50
CA PRO A 3 -24.43 -10.54 -10.42
C PRO A 3 -23.22 -11.46 -10.58
N LEU A 4 -22.92 -11.79 -11.84
CA LEU A 4 -21.80 -12.58 -12.37
C LEU A 4 -20.42 -11.95 -12.09
N ASN A 5 -20.24 -11.26 -10.96
CA ASN A 5 -19.06 -10.44 -10.67
C ASN A 5 -18.08 -11.17 -9.75
N GLY A 6 -17.84 -12.45 -10.02
CA GLY A 6 -16.95 -13.29 -9.21
C GLY A 6 -16.32 -14.41 -10.01
N ILE A 7 -15.14 -14.82 -9.56
CA ILE A 7 -14.47 -16.03 -10.03
C ILE A 7 -14.49 -17.07 -8.92
N CYS A 8 -14.56 -18.35 -9.29
CA CYS A 8 -14.42 -19.45 -8.36
C CYS A 8 -13.04 -20.09 -8.55
N VAL A 9 -12.24 -20.12 -7.49
CA VAL A 9 -10.96 -20.82 -7.47
C VAL A 9 -11.16 -22.18 -6.82
N HIS A 10 -10.95 -23.25 -7.59
CA HIS A 10 -11.02 -24.62 -7.08
C HIS A 10 -9.62 -25.20 -6.89
N ASN A 11 -9.22 -25.38 -5.64
CA ASN A 11 -7.99 -26.08 -5.26
C ASN A 11 -8.28 -26.99 -4.06
N LYS A 12 -7.94 -28.28 -4.17
CA LYS A 12 -8.16 -29.27 -3.11
C LYS A 12 -7.04 -29.29 -2.05
N THR A 13 -5.91 -28.64 -2.32
CA THR A 13 -4.73 -28.63 -1.45
C THR A 13 -4.80 -27.52 -0.40
N THR A 14 -5.58 -26.47 -0.63
CA THR A 14 -5.72 -25.30 0.24
C THR A 14 -7.12 -25.21 0.84
N SER A 15 -7.27 -24.52 1.96
CA SER A 15 -8.57 -24.32 2.60
C SER A 15 -9.54 -23.52 1.72
N ILE A 16 -10.84 -23.64 2.02
CA ILE A 16 -11.89 -22.88 1.32
C ILE A 16 -11.66 -21.38 1.47
N ASP A 17 -11.28 -20.92 2.66
CA ASP A 17 -11.01 -19.50 2.92
C ASP A 17 -9.79 -19.00 2.14
N ALA A 18 -8.72 -19.81 2.04
CA ALA A 18 -7.56 -19.47 1.22
C ALA A 18 -7.92 -19.38 -0.27
N ASN A 19 -8.80 -20.25 -0.76
CA ASN A 19 -9.30 -20.20 -2.14
C ASN A 19 -10.16 -18.95 -2.37
N ALA A 20 -11.01 -18.58 -1.40
CA ALA A 20 -11.81 -17.36 -1.47
C ALA A 20 -10.94 -16.10 -1.46
N GLN A 21 -9.91 -16.06 -0.61
CA GLN A 21 -8.96 -14.95 -0.57
C GLN A 21 -8.16 -14.83 -1.88
N LEU A 22 -7.70 -15.96 -2.42
CA LEU A 22 -7.00 -15.99 -3.71
C LEU A 22 -7.89 -15.49 -4.86
N ALA A 23 -9.18 -15.85 -4.86
CA ALA A 23 -10.13 -15.32 -5.84
C ALA A 23 -10.27 -13.79 -5.77
N LEU A 24 -10.33 -13.22 -4.56
CA LEU A 24 -10.35 -11.77 -4.36
C LEU A 24 -9.05 -11.11 -4.78
N ASP A 25 -7.91 -11.74 -4.48
CA ASP A 25 -6.58 -11.22 -4.83
C ASP A 25 -6.37 -11.19 -6.35
N ILE A 26 -6.84 -12.20 -7.08
CA ILE A 26 -6.81 -12.21 -8.55
C ILE A 26 -7.67 -11.08 -9.11
N LEU A 27 -8.90 -10.91 -8.61
CA LEU A 27 -9.77 -9.83 -9.07
C LEU A 27 -9.18 -8.44 -8.80
N GLN A 28 -8.49 -8.29 -7.67
CA GLN A 28 -7.81 -7.04 -7.32
C GLN A 28 -6.58 -6.79 -8.20
N ALA A 29 -5.76 -7.81 -8.47
CA ALA A 29 -4.61 -7.71 -9.36
C ALA A 29 -5.00 -7.29 -10.80
N LEU A 30 -6.20 -7.66 -11.24
CA LEU A 30 -6.75 -7.27 -12.54
C LEU A 30 -7.48 -5.90 -12.52
N GLY A 31 -7.57 -5.24 -11.36
CA GLY A 31 -8.32 -3.99 -11.20
C GLY A 31 -9.84 -4.14 -11.36
N LEU A 32 -10.38 -5.37 -11.27
CA LEU A 32 -11.80 -5.66 -11.45
C LEU A 32 -12.60 -5.50 -10.15
N ARG A 33 -11.96 -5.73 -9.00
CA ARG A 33 -12.60 -5.57 -7.68
C ARG A 33 -11.56 -5.29 -6.59
N TYR A 34 -11.76 -4.22 -5.83
CA TYR A 34 -10.90 -3.87 -4.69
C TYR A 34 -11.52 -4.38 -3.38
N SER A 35 -10.81 -5.28 -2.71
CA SER A 35 -11.26 -5.89 -1.45
C SER A 35 -10.50 -5.36 -0.22
N LYS A 36 -9.29 -4.85 -0.46
CA LYS A 36 -8.35 -4.28 0.52
C LYS A 36 -7.54 -3.15 -0.14
N ALA A 37 -6.79 -2.40 0.66
CA ALA A 37 -5.79 -1.48 0.15
C ALA A 37 -4.76 -2.23 -0.72
N GLU A 38 -4.35 -1.61 -1.81
CA GLU A 38 -3.29 -2.10 -2.69
C GLU A 38 -1.96 -1.48 -2.28
N PHE A 39 -0.91 -2.30 -2.32
CA PHE A 39 0.43 -1.85 -1.95
C PHE A 39 1.39 -2.07 -3.10
N VAL A 40 2.12 -1.01 -3.45
CA VAL A 40 3.21 -1.06 -4.43
C VAL A 40 4.50 -0.83 -3.67
N ALA A 41 5.52 -1.67 -3.87
CA ALA A 41 6.82 -1.46 -3.25
C ALA A 41 7.92 -1.70 -4.26
N CYS A 42 8.99 -0.91 -4.21
CA CYS A 42 10.17 -1.17 -5.02
C CYS A 42 10.90 -2.42 -4.51
N PRO A 43 11.60 -3.17 -5.38
CA PRO A 43 12.52 -4.18 -4.91
C PRO A 43 13.61 -3.54 -4.03
N SER A 44 14.05 -4.26 -3.00
CA SER A 44 15.20 -3.83 -2.19
C SER A 44 16.45 -3.72 -3.07
N CYS A 45 17.14 -2.59 -3.02
CA CYS A 45 18.38 -2.35 -3.76
C CYS A 45 19.41 -1.64 -2.88
N GLY A 46 20.66 -1.50 -3.34
CA GLY A 46 21.73 -0.84 -2.58
C GLY A 46 21.52 0.66 -2.30
N ARG A 47 20.46 1.26 -2.85
CA ARG A 47 20.05 2.66 -2.59
C ARG A 47 18.97 2.78 -1.53
N SER A 48 18.42 1.65 -1.06
CA SER A 48 17.38 1.66 -0.04
C SER A 48 17.89 2.30 1.24
N CYS A 49 17.15 3.29 1.74
CA CYS A 49 17.51 4.05 2.93
C CYS A 49 17.04 3.39 4.25
N PHE A 50 16.15 2.39 4.14
CA PHE A 50 15.52 1.66 5.23
C PHE A 50 15.12 0.24 4.76
N ASP A 51 14.69 -0.61 5.69
CA ASP A 51 14.12 -1.92 5.37
C ASP A 51 12.69 -1.78 4.84
N ILE A 52 12.56 -1.91 3.52
CA ILE A 52 11.27 -1.77 2.82
C ILE A 52 10.27 -2.83 3.29
N GLN A 53 10.70 -4.06 3.58
CA GLN A 53 9.79 -5.14 3.95
C GLN A 53 9.15 -4.87 5.30
N ASP A 54 9.96 -4.49 6.29
CA ASP A 54 9.49 -4.13 7.63
C ASP A 54 8.52 -2.94 7.59
N HIS A 55 8.85 -1.88 6.84
CA HIS A 55 8.00 -0.71 6.72
C HIS A 55 6.70 -0.99 5.96
N LEU A 56 6.78 -1.78 4.90
CA LEU A 56 5.61 -2.22 4.16
C LEU A 56 4.65 -3.00 5.07
N GLU A 57 5.18 -3.88 5.93
CA GLU A 57 4.36 -4.61 6.89
C GLU A 57 3.72 -3.70 7.94
N LYS A 58 4.47 -2.73 8.48
CA LYS A 58 3.95 -1.72 9.42
C LYS A 58 2.82 -0.90 8.82
N VAL A 59 2.99 -0.42 7.59
CA VAL A 59 1.95 0.34 6.87
C VAL A 59 0.75 -0.57 6.62
N ARG A 60 0.95 -1.78 6.09
CA ARG A 60 -0.13 -2.76 5.86
C ARG A 60 -0.97 -3.03 7.10
N LYS A 61 -0.33 -3.23 8.26
CA LYS A 61 -1.02 -3.48 9.53
C LYS A 61 -1.88 -2.30 9.96
N LYS A 62 -1.37 -1.07 9.87
CA LYS A 62 -2.10 0.11 10.33
C LYS A 62 -3.17 0.61 9.34
N THR A 63 -3.13 0.17 8.09
CA THR A 63 -4.10 0.54 7.05
C THR A 63 -4.92 -0.65 6.54
N ALA A 64 -5.01 -1.74 7.30
CA ALA A 64 -5.65 -3.00 6.88
C ALA A 64 -7.16 -2.84 6.58
N GLN A 65 -7.82 -1.92 7.27
CA GLN A 65 -9.23 -1.60 7.15
C GLN A 65 -9.57 -0.80 5.87
N LEU A 66 -8.58 -0.13 5.26
CA LEU A 66 -8.80 0.70 4.09
C LEU A 66 -9.05 -0.15 2.85
N LYS A 67 -9.97 0.29 1.99
CA LYS A 67 -10.31 -0.37 0.72
C LYS A 67 -10.29 0.61 -0.44
N GLY A 68 -9.75 0.15 -1.57
CA GLY A 68 -9.71 0.95 -2.80
C GLY A 68 -8.65 2.06 -2.82
N LEU A 69 -7.76 2.09 -1.83
CA LEU A 69 -6.59 2.98 -1.81
C LEU A 69 -5.34 2.23 -2.24
N LYS A 70 -4.49 2.91 -3.02
CA LYS A 70 -3.17 2.43 -3.43
C LYS A 70 -2.08 3.20 -2.69
N ILE A 71 -1.28 2.49 -1.91
CA ILE A 71 -0.19 3.05 -1.11
C ILE A 71 1.14 2.51 -1.60
N ALA A 72 2.07 3.39 -1.93
CA ALA A 72 3.40 3.05 -2.38
C ALA A 72 4.44 3.18 -1.25
N VAL A 73 5.34 2.19 -1.12
CA VAL A 73 6.48 2.21 -0.19
C VAL A 73 7.77 2.05 -0.98
N MET A 74 8.54 3.13 -1.06
CA MET A 74 9.71 3.24 -1.93
C MET A 74 10.97 3.49 -1.09
N GLY A 75 11.99 2.65 -1.29
CA GLY A 75 13.21 2.71 -0.49
C GLY A 75 14.15 3.88 -0.81
N CYS A 76 13.97 4.55 -1.95
CA CYS A 76 14.81 5.68 -2.33
C CYS A 76 14.07 6.74 -3.16
N ILE A 77 14.52 7.98 -3.06
CA ILE A 77 13.97 9.13 -3.80
C ILE A 77 14.28 9.10 -5.31
N VAL A 78 15.26 8.30 -5.74
CA VAL A 78 15.73 8.35 -7.13
C VAL A 78 14.69 7.77 -8.09
N ASN A 79 14.25 6.54 -7.84
CA ASN A 79 13.22 5.89 -8.66
C ASN A 79 11.84 5.93 -8.00
N GLY A 80 11.77 6.14 -6.68
CA GLY A 80 10.53 6.07 -5.90
C GLY A 80 9.38 6.90 -6.48
N PRO A 81 9.57 8.21 -6.76
CA PRO A 81 8.52 9.07 -7.32
C PRO A 81 7.98 8.59 -8.67
N GLY A 82 8.82 8.00 -9.52
CA GLY A 82 8.41 7.45 -10.81
C GLY A 82 7.65 6.13 -10.69
N GLU A 83 8.17 5.21 -9.87
CA GLU A 83 7.54 3.89 -9.63
C GLU A 83 6.19 4.00 -8.91
N MET A 84 5.95 5.08 -8.16
CA MET A 84 4.70 5.31 -7.43
C MET A 84 3.69 6.22 -8.14
N ALA A 85 3.93 6.66 -9.38
CA ALA A 85 3.09 7.68 -10.04
C ALA A 85 1.59 7.35 -10.14
N GLY A 86 1.23 6.06 -10.07
CA GLY A 86 -0.16 5.60 -10.04
C GLY A 86 -0.75 5.35 -8.65
N ALA A 87 -0.04 5.67 -7.57
CA ALA A 87 -0.49 5.48 -6.20
C ALA A 87 -1.18 6.74 -5.64
N ASP A 88 -2.13 6.57 -4.73
CA ASP A 88 -2.81 7.67 -4.05
C ASP A 88 -1.91 8.30 -2.98
N TYR A 89 -1.07 7.47 -2.35
CA TYR A 89 -0.12 7.89 -1.33
C TYR A 89 1.25 7.27 -1.54
N GLY A 90 2.29 8.04 -1.23
CA GLY A 90 3.69 7.59 -1.31
C GLY A 90 4.42 7.74 0.01
N TYR A 91 5.14 6.70 0.42
CA TYR A 91 6.10 6.67 1.51
C TYR A 91 7.49 6.44 0.90
N VAL A 92 8.33 7.47 0.85
CA VAL A 92 9.57 7.46 0.06
C VAL A 92 10.78 7.78 0.93
N GLY A 93 11.80 6.93 0.90
CA GLY A 93 13.08 7.20 1.57
C GLY A 93 13.87 8.30 0.86
N SER A 94 14.04 9.45 1.52
CA SER A 94 14.83 10.56 1.00
C SER A 94 16.25 10.63 1.58
N GLY A 95 16.52 9.86 2.63
CA GLY A 95 17.83 9.67 3.24
C GLY A 95 17.79 8.59 4.33
N LYS A 96 18.93 8.20 4.89
CA LYS A 96 18.98 7.21 5.98
C LYS A 96 18.17 7.69 7.18
N GLY A 97 17.16 6.93 7.59
CA GLY A 97 16.25 7.31 8.68
C GLY A 97 15.28 8.45 8.32
N ILE A 98 15.21 8.84 7.05
CA ILE A 98 14.45 10.02 6.60
C ILE A 98 13.45 9.63 5.52
N ILE A 99 12.20 10.02 5.74
CA ILE A 99 11.07 9.71 4.88
C ILE A 99 10.36 10.98 4.42
N ASP A 100 9.96 10.97 3.16
CA ASP A 100 9.09 11.95 2.54
C ASP A 100 7.73 11.30 2.21
N LEU A 101 6.64 12.01 2.47
CA LEU A 101 5.27 11.56 2.22
C LEU A 101 4.63 12.35 1.09
N TYR A 102 3.93 11.62 0.22
CA TYR A 102 3.30 12.15 -0.98
C TYR A 102 1.80 11.82 -1.02
N LYS A 103 1.02 12.71 -1.63
CA LYS A 103 -0.34 12.44 -2.11
C LYS A 103 -0.33 12.50 -3.64
N GLY A 104 -0.58 11.38 -4.29
CA GLY A 104 -0.25 11.20 -5.70
C GLY A 104 1.23 11.45 -5.92
N THR A 105 1.54 12.41 -6.80
CA THR A 105 2.91 12.86 -7.07
C THR A 105 3.32 14.11 -6.28
N LEU A 106 2.41 14.69 -5.47
CA LEU A 106 2.67 15.90 -4.71
C LEU A 106 3.37 15.57 -3.38
N LEU A 107 4.54 16.16 -3.14
CA LEU A 107 5.24 16.09 -1.85
C LEU A 107 4.48 16.91 -0.81
N VAL A 108 3.97 16.25 0.25
CA VAL A 108 3.16 16.90 1.29
C VAL A 108 3.93 17.07 2.59
N ARG A 109 4.67 16.04 3.02
CA ARG A 109 5.53 16.10 4.21
C ARG A 109 6.93 15.67 3.84
N LYS A 110 7.94 16.37 4.33
CA LYS A 110 9.34 16.14 3.99
C LYS A 110 10.17 15.96 5.25
N ASN A 111 11.23 15.17 5.14
CA ASN A 111 12.28 15.06 6.14
C ASN A 111 11.77 14.54 7.49
N LEU A 112 10.85 13.58 7.45
CA LEU A 112 10.30 12.94 8.64
C LEU A 112 11.26 11.87 9.14
N ASP A 113 11.38 11.76 10.46
CA ASP A 113 12.05 10.62 11.08
C ASP A 113 11.28 9.33 10.77
N GLU A 114 12.01 8.29 10.37
CA GLU A 114 11.48 6.96 10.03
C GLU A 114 10.53 6.40 11.10
N SER A 115 10.83 6.64 12.38
CA SER A 115 10.02 6.13 13.50
C SER A 115 8.63 6.76 13.59
N LEU A 116 8.47 7.99 13.11
CA LEU A 116 7.21 8.74 13.13
C LEU A 116 6.49 8.73 11.78
N ALA A 117 7.18 8.36 10.71
CA ALA A 117 6.69 8.49 9.34
C ALA A 117 5.43 7.66 9.06
N VAL A 118 5.28 6.48 9.67
CA VAL A 118 4.09 5.63 9.47
C VAL A 118 2.85 6.28 10.09
N ASP A 119 2.98 6.86 11.28
CA ASP A 119 1.87 7.57 11.92
C ASP A 119 1.54 8.86 11.17
N ALA A 120 2.56 9.58 10.70
CA ALA A 120 2.37 10.74 9.84
C ALA A 120 1.65 10.42 8.52
N LEU A 121 1.89 9.23 7.93
CA LEU A 121 1.15 8.77 6.75
C LEU A 121 -0.33 8.55 7.05
N ILE A 122 -0.66 7.97 8.20
CA ILE A 122 -2.05 7.74 8.62
C ILE A 122 -2.78 9.07 8.83
N GLU A 123 -2.15 10.01 9.53
CA GLU A 123 -2.72 11.34 9.72
C GLU A 123 -2.91 12.07 8.39
N LEU A 124 -1.97 11.92 7.45
CA LEU A 124 -2.13 12.46 6.11
C LEU A 124 -3.34 11.84 5.37
N ILE A 125 -3.57 10.53 5.51
CA ILE A 125 -4.75 9.87 4.91
C ILE A 125 -6.04 10.42 5.53
N LYS A 126 -6.08 10.57 6.86
CA LYS A 126 -7.24 11.14 7.58
C LYS A 126 -7.53 12.59 7.20
N GLU A 127 -6.51 13.44 7.16
CA GLU A 127 -6.63 14.86 6.77
C GLU A 127 -7.24 15.04 5.38
N ASN A 128 -7.04 14.05 4.51
CA ASN A 128 -7.54 14.04 3.15
C ASN A 128 -8.94 13.42 2.99
N GLY A 129 -9.54 12.93 4.08
CA GLY A 129 -10.88 12.32 4.05
C GLY A 129 -10.92 10.92 3.45
N ASP A 130 -9.76 10.33 3.18
CA ASP A 130 -9.62 9.01 2.54
C ASP A 130 -9.60 7.87 3.60
N TRP A 131 -9.70 8.22 4.88
CA TRP A 131 -9.77 7.26 5.98
C TRP A 131 -11.15 6.64 6.12
N GLN A 132 -11.20 5.32 6.17
CA GLN A 132 -12.42 4.55 6.43
C GLN A 132 -12.34 3.99 7.84
N GLU A 133 -13.29 4.39 8.70
CA GLU A 133 -13.45 3.81 10.03
C GLU A 133 -13.74 2.32 9.94
N GLU A 134 -13.20 1.56 10.90
CA GLU A 134 -13.46 0.13 11.01
C GLU A 134 -14.96 -0.08 11.31
N LYS A 135 -15.62 -0.91 10.52
CA LYS A 135 -17.04 -1.26 10.70
C LYS A 135 -17.20 -2.47 11.62
#